data_AF-A0A369UJU0-F1
#
_entry.id   AF-A0A369UJU0-F1
#
_cell.length_a   1.000
_cell.length_b   1.000
_cell.length_c   1.000
_cell.angle_alpha   90.00
_cell.angle_beta   90.00
_cell.angle_gamma   90.00
#
_symmetry.space_group_name_H-M   'P 1'
#
loop_
_entity.id
_entity.type
_entity.pdbx_description
1 polymer ?
#
loop_
_entity_poly.entity_id
_entity_poly.type
_entity_poly.pdbx_seq_one_letter_code
_entity_poly.pdbx_strand_id
1 'polypeptide(L)'
;MSLVFVMAIALGGCHAMAQAATKPVAGFVTDVKGFDAFIATHPTPEQFHATYPDVQLVLPGTMTTMEFRENNSRYYAELDKSGRITGGRFG
;
A
#
# COMPACT_ATOMS: atom_id res chain seq x y z
N MET A 1 44.19 -26.77 -27.59
CA MET A 1 43.14 -25.97 -28.25
C MET A 1 42.28 -25.36 -27.15
N SER A 2 42.33 -24.04 -27.03
CA SER A 2 41.68 -23.23 -26.00
C SER A 2 40.15 -23.24 -26.11
N LEU A 3 39.44 -23.15 -24.97
CA LEU A 3 38.55 -22.00 -24.69
C LEU A 3 38.04 -22.06 -23.25
N VAL A 4 38.41 -21.05 -22.46
CA VAL A 4 37.79 -20.72 -21.18
C VAL A 4 36.61 -19.81 -21.51
N PHE A 5 35.39 -20.16 -21.09
CA PHE A 5 34.24 -19.25 -21.14
C PHE A 5 33.81 -18.97 -19.69
N VAL A 6 34.37 -17.90 -19.13
CA VAL A 6 33.85 -17.27 -17.91
C VAL A 6 32.62 -16.49 -18.34
N MET A 7 31.43 -16.96 -17.94
CA MET A 7 30.19 -16.21 -18.07
C MET A 7 29.81 -15.69 -16.69
N ALA A 8 30.35 -14.52 -16.35
CA ALA A 8 29.89 -13.74 -15.22
C ALA A 8 28.53 -13.13 -15.58
N ILE A 9 27.44 -13.67 -15.02
CA ILE A 9 26.13 -13.03 -15.11
C ILE A 9 26.04 -12.03 -13.96
N ALA A 10 26.09 -10.76 -14.36
CA ALA A 10 25.93 -9.60 -13.51
C ALA A 10 24.51 -9.53 -12.90
N LEU A 11 24.50 -9.16 -11.62
CA LEU A 11 23.46 -8.48 -10.84
C LEU A 11 22.22 -8.03 -11.63
N GLY A 12 21.14 -8.80 -11.56
CA GLY A 12 19.79 -8.35 -11.92
C GLY A 12 19.12 -7.81 -10.67
N GLY A 13 18.93 -6.48 -10.62
CA GLY A 13 18.43 -5.74 -9.47
C GLY A 13 17.06 -6.20 -8.97
N CYS A 14 16.77 -5.85 -7.72
CA CYS A 14 15.42 -5.83 -7.18
C CYS A 14 14.46 -5.31 -8.25
N HIS A 15 13.54 -6.17 -8.69
CA HIS A 15 12.33 -5.76 -9.37
C HIS A 15 11.47 -5.02 -8.35
N ALA A 16 11.90 -3.82 -7.97
CA ALA A 16 10.99 -2.79 -7.52
C ALA A 16 10.15 -2.49 -8.76
N MET A 17 9.10 -3.28 -8.93
CA MET A 17 8.03 -3.02 -9.87
C MET A 17 7.56 -1.62 -9.51
N ALA A 18 8.07 -0.62 -10.23
CA ALA A 18 7.62 0.76 -10.11
C ALA A 18 6.18 0.75 -10.62
N GLN A 19 5.28 0.44 -9.70
CA GLN A 19 3.84 0.46 -9.92
C GLN A 19 3.56 1.88 -10.42
N ALA A 20 2.98 1.99 -11.61
CA ALA A 20 2.68 3.26 -12.24
C ALA A 20 2.05 4.18 -11.19
N ALA A 21 2.70 5.31 -10.91
CA ALA A 21 2.32 6.17 -9.80
C ALA A 21 0.88 6.64 -10.01
N THR A 22 -0.04 6.05 -9.26
CA THR A 22 -1.42 6.55 -9.15
C THR A 22 -1.33 7.98 -8.64
N LYS A 23 -2.04 8.89 -9.31
CA LYS A 23 -2.11 10.28 -8.84
C LYS A 23 -2.70 10.27 -7.42
N PRO A 24 -2.08 10.97 -6.45
CA PRO A 24 -2.61 11.04 -5.09
C PRO A 24 -4.05 11.58 -5.10
N VAL A 25 -4.90 10.94 -4.30
CA VAL A 25 -6.29 11.36 -4.07
C VAL A 25 -6.29 12.26 -2.83
N ALA A 26 -6.59 13.54 -3.03
CA ALA A 26 -6.66 14.50 -1.94
C ALA A 26 -7.95 14.37 -1.13
N GLY A 27 -7.88 14.68 0.15
CA GLY A 27 -9.00 14.66 1.08
C GLY A 27 -9.42 13.24 1.49
N PHE A 28 -10.70 13.10 1.85
CA PHE A 28 -11.26 11.83 2.30
C PHE A 28 -11.81 11.00 1.14
N VAL A 29 -12.02 9.70 1.38
CA VAL A 29 -12.49 8.78 0.34
C VAL A 29 -13.96 9.06 0.00
N THR A 30 -14.18 9.53 -1.23
CA THR A 30 -15.51 9.73 -1.81
C THR A 30 -15.86 8.63 -2.83
N ASP A 31 -14.88 8.15 -3.59
CA ASP A 31 -15.01 6.99 -4.47
C ASP A 31 -14.69 5.69 -3.72
N VAL A 32 -15.69 5.16 -3.02
CA VAL A 32 -15.55 3.94 -2.22
C VAL A 32 -15.21 2.73 -3.10
N LYS A 33 -15.76 2.65 -4.32
CA LYS A 33 -15.48 1.51 -5.22
C LYS A 33 -14.04 1.52 -5.71
N GLY A 34 -13.51 2.69 -6.07
CA GLY A 34 -12.10 2.84 -6.43
C GLY A 34 -11.17 2.49 -5.26
N PHE A 35 -11.54 2.90 -4.06
CA PHE A 35 -10.81 2.54 -2.84
C PHE A 35 -10.82 1.02 -2.58
N ASP A 36 -11.97 0.36 -2.67
CA ASP A 36 -12.08 -1.09 -2.49
C ASP A 36 -11.22 -1.84 -3.53
N ALA A 37 -11.23 -1.39 -4.78
CA ALA A 37 -10.38 -1.94 -5.84
C ALA A 37 -8.89 -1.75 -5.55
N PHE A 38 -8.50 -0.61 -4.97
CA PHE A 38 -7.13 -0.38 -4.53
C PHE A 38 -6.73 -1.31 -3.38
N ILE A 39 -7.57 -1.46 -2.34
CA ILE A 39 -7.31 -2.37 -1.23
C ILE A 39 -7.19 -3.82 -1.71
N ALA A 40 -8.00 -4.24 -2.68
CA ALA A 40 -7.93 -5.57 -3.29
C ALA A 40 -6.57 -5.89 -3.97
N THR A 41 -5.73 -4.87 -4.25
CA THR A 41 -4.36 -5.09 -4.75
C THR A 41 -3.35 -5.48 -3.66
N HIS A 42 -3.79 -5.53 -2.41
CA HIS A 42 -2.98 -5.78 -1.22
C HIS A 42 -1.80 -4.80 -1.07
N PRO A 43 -2.08 -3.48 -0.99
CA PRO A 43 -1.04 -2.47 -0.94
C PRO A 43 -0.23 -2.55 0.36
N THR A 44 1.03 -2.12 0.31
CA THR A 44 1.78 -1.82 1.54
C THR A 44 1.26 -0.52 2.17
N PRO A 45 1.53 -0.26 3.47
CA PRO A 45 1.22 1.03 4.08
C PRO A 45 1.83 2.24 3.35
N GLU A 46 3.03 2.08 2.78
CA GLU A 46 3.68 3.13 1.98
C GLU A 46 2.91 3.41 0.69
N GLN A 47 2.44 2.36 -0.01
CA GLN A 47 1.62 2.49 -1.22
C GLN A 47 0.26 3.13 -0.91
N PHE A 48 -0.31 2.80 0.25
CA PHE A 48 -1.52 3.44 0.76
C PHE A 48 -1.31 4.95 0.93
N HIS A 49 -0.28 5.36 1.66
CA HIS A 49 -0.01 6.78 1.89
C HIS A 49 0.35 7.55 0.61
N ALA A 50 1.01 6.91 -0.35
CA ALA A 50 1.27 7.52 -1.65
C ALA A 50 -0.03 7.80 -2.44
N THR A 51 -1.04 6.92 -2.30
CA THR A 51 -2.30 7.01 -3.06
C THR A 51 -3.36 7.84 -2.33
N TYR A 52 -3.46 7.72 -1.01
CA TYR A 52 -4.44 8.40 -0.14
C TYR A 52 -3.72 9.13 1.00
N PRO A 53 -2.97 10.21 0.71
CA PRO A 53 -2.13 10.90 1.69
C PRO A 53 -2.91 11.52 2.86
N ASP A 54 -4.16 11.94 2.63
CA ASP A 54 -4.99 12.62 3.63
C ASP A 54 -5.90 11.67 4.44
N VAL A 55 -5.90 10.37 4.09
CA VAL A 55 -6.64 9.35 4.83
C VAL A 55 -5.75 8.80 5.93
N GLN A 56 -6.18 8.95 7.17
CA GLN A 56 -5.47 8.41 8.33
C GLN A 56 -5.50 6.88 8.29
N LEU A 57 -4.36 6.25 8.02
CA LEU A 57 -4.19 4.81 8.13
C LEU A 57 -3.91 4.43 9.58
N VAL A 58 -4.75 3.55 10.14
CA VAL A 58 -4.57 3.00 11.50
C VAL A 58 -4.19 1.53 11.36
N LEU A 59 -2.98 1.19 11.80
CA LEU A 59 -2.47 -0.19 11.76
C LEU A 59 -2.83 -0.96 13.04
N PRO A 60 -2.86 -2.30 13.00
CA PRO A 60 -3.08 -3.12 14.19
C PRO A 60 -2.12 -2.75 15.33
N GLY A 61 -2.67 -2.58 16.54
CA GLY A 61 -1.90 -2.17 17.72
C GLY A 61 -1.65 -0.66 17.87
N THR A 62 -2.06 0.16 16.90
CA THR A 62 -1.99 1.62 17.01
C THR A 62 -3.03 2.10 18.03
N MET A 63 -2.59 2.89 19.01
CA MET A 63 -3.50 3.53 19.95
C MET A 63 -4.22 4.69 19.27
N THR A 64 -5.54 4.69 19.30
CA THR A 64 -6.37 5.79 18.78
C THR A 64 -7.28 6.36 19.86
N THR A 65 -7.62 7.65 19.76
CA THR A 65 -8.66 8.27 20.59
C THR A 65 -10.05 7.78 20.17
N MET A 66 -11.03 7.87 21.07
CA MET A 66 -12.44 7.56 20.79
C MET A 66 -13.16 8.71 20.05
N GLU A 67 -12.50 9.31 19.08
CA GLU A 67 -13.12 10.32 18.21
C GLU A 67 -13.98 9.61 17.15
N PHE A 68 -15.18 10.11 16.89
CA PHE A 68 -16.09 9.57 15.88
C PHE A 68 -15.98 10.37 14.57
N ARG A 69 -15.77 9.70 13.43
CA ARG A 69 -15.68 10.32 12.10
C ARG A 69 -16.51 9.55 11.08
N GLU A 70 -17.34 10.24 10.30
CA GLU A 70 -18.24 9.61 9.32
C GLU A 70 -17.89 9.94 7.85
N ASN A 71 -16.81 10.67 7.61
CA ASN A 71 -16.45 11.14 6.28
C ASN A 71 -15.43 10.25 5.56
N ASN A 72 -15.16 9.02 6.00
CA ASN A 72 -14.12 8.13 5.43
C ASN A 72 -12.69 8.73 5.44
N SER A 73 -12.38 9.60 6.40
CA SER A 73 -11.02 10.18 6.56
C SER A 73 -10.07 9.30 7.37
N ARG A 74 -10.52 8.16 7.89
CA ARG A 74 -9.70 7.24 8.68
C ARG A 74 -10.05 5.80 8.38
N TYR A 75 -9.03 5.00 8.11
CA TYR A 75 -9.15 3.60 7.72
C TYR A 75 -8.37 2.70 8.69
N TYR A 76 -9.08 1.78 9.34
CA TYR A 76 -8.53 0.78 10.24
C TYR A 76 -8.17 -0.46 9.43
N ALA A 77 -6.89 -0.67 9.18
CA ALA A 77 -6.40 -1.71 8.28
C ALA A 77 -6.22 -3.06 8.97
N GLU A 78 -6.54 -4.12 8.22
CA GLU A 78 -6.13 -5.49 8.51
C GLU A 78 -4.90 -5.82 7.67
N LEU A 79 -3.93 -6.53 8.25
CA LEU A 79 -2.67 -6.87 7.59
C LEU A 79 -2.48 -8.38 7.46
N ASP A 80 -1.86 -8.82 6.37
CA ASP A 80 -1.35 -10.19 6.26
C ASP A 80 -0.03 -10.40 7.03
N LYS A 81 0.51 -11.62 6.96
CA LYS A 81 1.78 -12.01 7.61
C LYS A 81 2.99 -11.25 7.09
N SER A 82 2.91 -10.67 5.90
CA SER A 82 3.95 -9.87 5.26
C SER A 82 3.74 -8.37 5.45
N GLY A 83 2.72 -7.95 6.20
CA GLY A 83 2.42 -6.55 6.49
C GLY A 83 1.68 -5.82 5.35
N ARG A 84 1.10 -6.53 4.38
CA ARG A 84 0.26 -5.93 3.34
C ARG A 84 -1.16 -5.77 3.82
N ILE A 85 -1.81 -4.69 3.40
CA ILE A 85 -3.20 -4.40 3.75
C ILE A 85 -4.10 -5.34 2.97
N THR A 86 -4.89 -6.18 3.64
CA THR A 86 -5.83 -7.11 2.99
C THR A 86 -7.29 -6.69 3.12
N GLY A 87 -7.57 -5.72 4.00
CA GLY A 87 -8.93 -5.36 4.38
C GLY A 87 -8.94 -4.28 5.44
N GLY A 88 -10.11 -4.05 6.04
CA GLY A 88 -10.31 -3.01 7.03
C GLY A 88 -11.68 -2.34 6.95
N ARG A 89 -11.80 -1.21 7.64
CA ARG A 89 -13.04 -0.43 7.73
C ARG A 89 -12.77 1.04 8.00
N PHE A 90 -13.64 1.90 7.49
CA PHE A 90 -13.67 3.31 7.90
C PHE A 90 -14.27 3.46 9.32
N GLY A 91 -13.85 4.50 10.04
CA GLY A 91 -14.43 4.87 11.34
C GLY A 91 -13.96 6.20 11.88
#